data_AF-A0AAJ5RM86-F1
#
_entry.id   AF-A0AAJ5RM86-F1
#
_cell.length_a   1.000
_cell.length_b   1.000
_cell.length_c   1.000
_cell.angle_alpha   90.00
_cell.angle_beta   90.00
_cell.angle_gamma   90.00
#
_symmetry.space_group_name_H-M   'P 1'
#
loop_
_entity.id
_entity.type
_entity.pdbx_description
1 polymer ?
#
loop_
_entity_poly.entity_id
_entity_poly.type
_entity_poly.pdbx_seq_one_letter_code
_entity_poly.pdbx_strand_id
1 'polypeptide(L)'
;MLKENFAALLLRVVRIIVQIGILTIFYYMGVGIVSYLHIPLPGSVIGLLLLALSLIFKIIKVEYIQDGASFLIGILTLFFIPATVGVIDYPELMSMTGLLIILAVIASTLISIYITGLLTQIIEKKELAKKENAETTVEEGKGELSVD
;
A
#
# COMPACT_ATOMS: atom_id res chain seq x y z
N MET A 1 -38.71 -12.78 14.93
CA MET A 1 -37.29 -13.20 15.08
C MET A 1 -36.56 -13.34 13.72
N LEU A 2 -37.05 -14.12 12.74
CA LEU A 2 -36.39 -14.27 11.43
C LEU A 2 -36.30 -12.96 10.60
N LYS A 3 -37.34 -12.11 10.67
CA LYS A 3 -37.47 -10.90 9.85
C LYS A 3 -36.48 -9.77 10.22
N GLU A 4 -36.10 -9.69 11.50
CA GLU A 4 -35.18 -8.64 11.98
C GLU A 4 -33.73 -8.93 11.59
N ASN A 5 -33.30 -10.20 11.63
CA ASN A 5 -31.97 -10.61 11.16
C ASN A 5 -31.81 -10.37 9.65
N PHE A 6 -32.87 -10.57 8.87
CA PHE A 6 -32.85 -10.33 7.43
C PHE A 6 -32.71 -8.84 7.11
N ALA A 7 -33.44 -7.96 7.80
CA ALA A 7 -33.31 -6.51 7.62
C ALA A 7 -31.91 -6.00 7.99
N ALA A 8 -31.34 -6.49 9.09
CA ALA A 8 -29.99 -6.14 9.51
C ALA A 8 -28.92 -6.58 8.48
N LEU A 9 -29.07 -7.77 7.89
CA LEU A 9 -28.21 -8.24 6.80
C LEU A 9 -28.33 -7.35 5.57
N LEU A 10 -29.55 -7.00 5.17
CA LEU A 10 -29.80 -6.16 4.01
C LEU A 10 -29.17 -4.77 4.19
N LEU A 11 -29.32 -4.15 5.35
CA LEU A 11 -28.68 -2.87 5.66
C LEU A 11 -27.15 -2.96 5.62
N ARG A 12 -26.56 -4.09 6.04
CA ARG A 12 -25.10 -4.31 5.97
C ARG A 12 -24.62 -4.42 4.53
N VAL A 13 -25.34 -5.17 3.70
CA VAL A 13 -25.04 -5.31 2.26
C VAL A 13 -25.15 -3.95 1.56
N VAL A 14 -26.21 -3.19 1.82
CA VAL A 14 -26.40 -1.85 1.26
C VAL A 14 -25.24 -0.93 1.67
N ARG A 15 -24.82 -0.97 2.94
CA ARG A 15 -23.65 -0.21 3.41
C ARG A 15 -22.41 -0.58 2.58
N ILE A 16 -22.07 -1.86 2.47
CA ILE A 16 -20.90 -2.34 1.72
C ILE A 16 -20.95 -1.85 0.26
N ILE A 17 -22.11 -1.95 -0.40
CA ILE A 17 -22.29 -1.48 -1.78
C ILE A 17 -22.00 0.03 -1.89
N VAL A 18 -22.51 0.84 -0.96
CA VAL A 18 -22.24 2.28 -0.93
C VAL A 18 -20.75 2.56 -0.72
N GLN A 19 -20.09 1.84 0.19
CA GLN A 19 -18.65 1.99 0.45
C GLN A 19 -17.80 1.64 -0.78
N ILE A 20 -18.17 0.56 -1.49
CA ILE A 20 -17.55 0.20 -2.77
C ILE A 20 -17.78 1.30 -3.81
N GLY A 21 -19.00 1.85 -3.88
CA GLY A 21 -19.32 2.98 -4.75
C GLY A 21 -18.40 4.18 -4.51
N ILE A 22 -18.10 4.50 -3.25
CA ILE A 22 -17.14 5.56 -2.90
C ILE A 22 -15.75 5.22 -3.47
N LEU A 23 -15.24 4.01 -3.26
CA LEU A 23 -13.95 3.57 -3.80
C LEU A 23 -13.91 3.65 -5.33
N THR A 24 -15.00 3.27 -6.01
CA THR A 24 -15.13 3.35 -7.46
C THR A 24 -15.13 4.80 -7.97
N ILE A 25 -15.73 5.74 -7.25
CA ILE A 25 -15.68 7.16 -7.60
C ILE A 25 -14.23 7.67 -7.59
N PHE A 26 -13.44 7.33 -6.56
CA PHE A 26 -12.02 7.68 -6.51
C PHE A 26 -11.21 7.07 -7.65
N TYR A 27 -11.50 5.81 -8.00
CA TYR A 27 -10.90 5.17 -9.18
C TYR A 27 -11.20 5.96 -10.47
N TYR A 28 -12.45 6.30 -10.73
CA TYR A 28 -12.82 7.05 -11.93
C TYR A 28 -12.24 8.47 -11.97
N MET A 29 -12.15 9.15 -10.82
CA MET A 29 -11.44 10.43 -10.74
C MET A 29 -9.97 10.26 -11.12
N GLY A 30 -9.29 9.23 -10.60
CA GLY A 30 -7.91 8.93 -10.96
C GLY A 30 -7.72 8.63 -12.44
N VAL A 31 -8.63 7.86 -13.05
CA VAL A 31 -8.63 7.60 -14.50
C VAL A 31 -8.81 8.91 -15.29
N GLY A 32 -9.78 9.76 -14.92
CA GLY A 32 -10.01 11.04 -15.59
C GLY A 32 -8.79 11.96 -15.54
N ILE A 33 -8.09 12.02 -14.42
CA ILE A 33 -6.85 12.79 -14.25
C ILE A 33 -5.74 12.23 -15.15
N VAL A 34 -5.52 10.92 -15.15
CA VAL A 34 -4.49 10.28 -15.99
C VAL A 34 -4.78 10.51 -17.47
N SER A 35 -6.05 10.39 -17.89
CA SER A 35 -6.45 10.65 -19.28
C SER A 35 -6.24 12.10 -19.69
N TYR A 36 -6.39 13.07 -18.79
CA TYR A 36 -6.15 14.47 -19.09
C TYR A 36 -4.65 14.83 -19.11
N LEU A 37 -3.89 14.38 -18.10
CA LEU A 37 -2.47 14.71 -17.93
C LEU A 37 -1.51 13.76 -18.68
N HIS A 38 -2.01 12.70 -19.31
CA HIS A 38 -1.22 11.69 -20.05
C HIS A 38 -0.06 11.09 -19.22
N ILE A 39 -0.32 10.80 -17.95
CA ILE A 39 0.67 10.29 -17.01
C ILE A 39 0.93 8.79 -17.28
N PRO A 40 2.18 8.30 -17.24
CA PRO A 40 2.52 6.88 -17.42
C PRO A 40 2.19 6.01 -16.19
N LEU A 41 1.13 6.33 -15.46
CA LEU A 41 0.67 5.61 -14.27
C LEU A 41 -0.75 5.10 -14.47
N PRO A 42 -1.10 3.92 -13.93
CA PRO A 42 -2.49 3.46 -13.91
C PRO A 42 -3.38 4.45 -13.15
N GLY A 43 -4.57 4.73 -13.69
CA GLY A 43 -5.55 5.60 -13.02
C GLY A 43 -5.93 5.15 -11.61
N SER A 44 -5.84 3.85 -11.32
CA SER A 44 -6.05 3.29 -9.97
C SER A 44 -5.03 3.78 -8.94
N VAL A 45 -3.77 4.01 -9.34
CA VAL A 45 -2.74 4.53 -8.45
C VAL A 45 -3.06 5.98 -8.08
N ILE A 46 -3.46 6.79 -9.05
CA ILE A 46 -3.88 8.18 -8.80
C ILE A 46 -5.15 8.22 -7.94
N GLY A 47 -6.13 7.35 -8.21
CA GLY A 47 -7.34 7.22 -7.40
C GLY A 47 -7.04 6.86 -5.95
N LEU A 48 -6.08 5.96 -5.72
CA LEU A 48 -5.60 5.61 -4.38
C LEU A 48 -4.93 6.80 -3.68
N LEU A 49 -4.10 7.58 -4.39
CA LEU A 49 -3.48 8.77 -3.82
C LEU A 49 -4.52 9.83 -3.45
N LEU A 50 -5.54 10.04 -4.28
CA LEU A 50 -6.65 10.96 -3.97
C LEU A 50 -7.44 10.51 -2.74
N LEU A 51 -7.71 9.21 -2.64
CA LEU A 51 -8.40 8.64 -1.48
C LEU A 51 -7.54 8.81 -0.21
N ALA A 52 -6.25 8.50 -0.29
CA ALA A 52 -5.30 8.67 0.80
C ALA A 52 -5.23 10.14 1.26
N LEU A 53 -5.16 11.07 0.30
CA LEU A 53 -5.14 12.50 0.58
C LEU A 53 -6.45 12.96 1.25
N SER A 54 -7.59 12.44 0.78
CA SER A 54 -8.91 12.71 1.38
C SER A 54 -9.03 12.18 2.81
N LEU A 55 -8.39 11.05 3.12
CA LEU A 55 -8.29 10.49 4.47
C LEU A 55 -7.38 11.33 5.36
N ILE A 56 -6.22 11.75 4.86
CA ILE A 56 -5.27 12.61 5.58
C ILE A 56 -5.93 13.95 5.95
N PHE A 57 -6.64 14.57 5.00
CA PHE A 57 -7.39 15.80 5.24
C PHE A 57 -8.70 15.60 6.01
N LYS A 58 -9.01 14.36 6.44
CA LYS A 58 -10.25 13.99 7.16
C LYS A 58 -11.54 14.40 6.43
N ILE A 59 -11.49 14.54 5.12
CA ILE A 59 -12.67 14.77 4.26
C ILE A 59 -13.55 13.51 4.30
N ILE A 60 -12.90 12.34 4.28
CA ILE A 60 -13.55 11.04 4.41
C ILE A 60 -12.97 10.33 5.61
N LYS A 61 -13.84 9.82 6.48
CA LYS A 61 -13.44 8.95 7.58
C LYS A 61 -13.28 7.51 7.11
N VAL A 62 -12.36 6.79 7.74
CA VAL A 62 -12.04 5.38 7.40
C VAL A 62 -13.30 4.49 7.49
N GLU A 63 -14.20 4.76 8.43
CA GLU A 63 -15.42 3.96 8.62
C GLU A 63 -16.35 3.96 7.38
N TYR A 64 -16.25 4.97 6.51
CA TYR A 64 -17.05 5.05 5.28
C TYR A 64 -16.56 4.16 4.14
N ILE A 65 -15.36 3.59 4.24
CA ILE A 65 -14.77 2.75 3.19
C ILE A 65 -14.30 1.38 3.70
N GLN A 66 -14.16 1.22 5.02
CA GLN A 66 -13.51 0.07 5.64
C GLN A 66 -14.20 -1.27 5.31
N ASP A 67 -15.51 -1.39 5.53
CA ASP A 67 -16.24 -2.64 5.28
C ASP A 67 -16.22 -3.00 3.78
N GLY A 68 -16.36 -2.00 2.90
CA GLY A 68 -16.30 -2.18 1.44
C GLY A 68 -14.92 -2.58 0.94
N ALA A 69 -13.87 -1.93 1.45
CA ALA A 69 -12.48 -2.26 1.12
C ALA A 69 -12.12 -3.66 1.63
N SER A 70 -12.46 -4.00 2.88
CA SER A 70 -12.22 -5.33 3.43
C SER A 70 -12.96 -6.42 2.66
N PHE A 71 -14.18 -6.15 2.20
CA PHE A 71 -14.91 -7.07 1.32
C PHE A 71 -14.21 -7.28 -0.03
N LEU A 72 -13.78 -6.19 -0.68
CA LEU A 72 -13.03 -6.23 -1.95
C LEU A 72 -11.69 -6.99 -1.81
N ILE A 73 -10.98 -6.78 -0.71
CA ILE A 73 -9.73 -7.50 -0.41
C ILE A 73 -10.03 -8.99 -0.18
N GLY A 74 -11.13 -9.32 0.50
CA GLY A 74 -11.54 -10.71 0.72
C GLY A 74 -11.87 -11.46 -0.57
N ILE A 75 -12.46 -10.78 -1.57
CA ILE A 75 -12.75 -11.39 -2.88
C ILE A 75 -11.52 -11.41 -3.81
N LEU A 76 -10.44 -10.69 -3.50
CA LEU A 76 -9.21 -10.66 -4.31
C LEU A 76 -8.63 -12.07 -4.51
N THR A 77 -8.73 -12.94 -3.51
CA THR A 77 -8.31 -14.35 -3.62
C THR A 77 -9.07 -15.11 -4.71
N LEU A 78 -10.37 -14.82 -4.88
CA LEU A 78 -11.14 -15.40 -5.97
C LEU A 78 -10.63 -14.94 -7.34
N PHE A 79 -10.20 -13.67 -7.46
CA PHE A 79 -9.62 -13.14 -8.70
C PHE A 79 -8.24 -13.71 -9.04
N PHE A 80 -7.52 -14.29 -8.07
CA PHE A 80 -6.28 -15.02 -8.39
C PHE A 80 -6.55 -16.32 -9.12
N ILE A 81 -7.70 -16.98 -8.93
CA ILE A 81 -7.98 -18.27 -9.57
C ILE A 81 -8.03 -18.14 -11.11
N PRO A 82 -8.78 -17.20 -11.71
CA PRO A 82 -8.74 -16.99 -13.16
C PRO A 82 -7.35 -16.61 -13.67
N ALA A 83 -6.62 -15.77 -12.93
CA ALA A 83 -5.29 -15.34 -13.31
C ALA A 83 -4.29 -16.51 -13.33
N THR A 84 -4.33 -17.41 -12.34
CA THR A 84 -3.45 -18.58 -12.27
C THR A 84 -3.84 -19.67 -13.26
N VAL A 85 -5.13 -19.93 -13.46
CA VAL A 85 -5.59 -20.89 -14.47
C VAL A 85 -5.19 -20.43 -15.87
N GLY A 86 -5.29 -19.13 -16.17
CA GLY A 86 -4.86 -18.59 -17.47
C GLY A 86 -3.36 -18.73 -17.75
N VAL A 87 -2.52 -18.91 -16.72
CA VAL A 87 -1.08 -19.19 -16.90
C VAL A 87 -0.84 -20.58 -17.48
N ILE A 88 -1.74 -21.55 -17.21
CA ILE A 88 -1.60 -22.94 -17.68
C ILE A 88 -1.60 -23.01 -19.21
N ASP A 89 -2.28 -22.07 -19.87
CA ASP A 89 -2.36 -21.99 -21.34
C ASP A 89 -1.02 -21.59 -21.99
N TYR A 90 0.01 -21.25 -21.20
CA TYR A 90 1.35 -20.88 -21.68
C TYR A 90 2.39 -21.96 -21.36
N PRO A 91 2.61 -22.93 -22.27
CA PRO A 91 3.53 -24.05 -22.03
C PRO A 91 4.99 -23.64 -21.84
N GLU A 92 5.41 -22.48 -22.37
CA GLU A 92 6.75 -21.92 -22.15
C GLU A 92 7.02 -21.60 -20.67
N LEU A 93 6.00 -21.18 -19.92
CA LEU A 93 6.10 -20.93 -18.47
C LEU A 93 6.17 -22.24 -17.67
N MET A 94 5.80 -23.38 -18.25
CA MET A 94 5.95 -24.72 -17.64
C MET A 94 7.27 -25.41 -18.05
N SER A 95 8.04 -24.79 -18.96
CA SER A 95 9.34 -25.28 -19.41
C SER A 95 10.47 -24.83 -18.49
N MET A 96 11.72 -25.18 -18.81
CA MET A 96 12.91 -24.74 -18.07
C MET A 96 13.02 -23.21 -17.96
N THR A 97 12.49 -22.47 -18.93
CA THR A 97 12.42 -21.00 -18.90
C THR A 97 11.55 -20.51 -17.75
N GLY A 98 10.43 -21.18 -17.47
CA GLY A 98 9.57 -20.84 -16.33
C GLY A 98 10.25 -21.05 -14.98
N LEU A 99 11.00 -22.15 -14.83
CA LEU A 99 11.82 -22.39 -13.63
C LEU A 99 12.87 -21.29 -13.43
N LEU A 100 13.53 -20.85 -14.50
CA LEU A 100 14.48 -19.74 -14.44
C LEU A 100 13.82 -18.43 -14.03
N ILE A 101 12.61 -18.14 -14.54
CA ILE A 101 11.84 -16.95 -14.14
C ILE A 101 11.48 -17.00 -12.64
N ILE A 102 10.99 -18.14 -12.14
CA ILE A 102 10.65 -18.30 -10.72
C ILE A 102 11.89 -18.07 -9.85
N LEU A 103 13.02 -18.69 -10.21
CA LEU A 103 14.28 -18.48 -9.50
C LEU A 103 14.74 -17.03 -9.55
N ALA A 104 14.63 -16.36 -10.70
CA ALA A 104 14.99 -14.96 -10.85
C ALA A 104 14.10 -14.04 -9.99
N VAL A 105 12.78 -14.30 -9.90
CA VAL A 105 11.85 -13.55 -9.06
C VAL A 105 12.17 -13.74 -7.58
N ILE A 106 12.39 -14.98 -7.14
CA ILE A 106 12.75 -15.26 -5.73
C ILE A 106 14.09 -14.60 -5.40
N ALA A 107 15.11 -14.79 -6.23
CA ALA A 107 16.43 -14.21 -6.01
C ALA A 107 16.39 -12.68 -5.97
N SER A 108 15.73 -12.04 -6.93
CA SER A 108 15.60 -10.58 -6.97
C SER A 108 14.81 -10.03 -5.77
N THR A 109 13.77 -10.74 -5.32
CA THR A 109 13.00 -10.34 -4.13
C THR A 109 13.86 -10.42 -2.87
N LEU A 110 14.59 -11.52 -2.66
CA LEU A 110 15.48 -11.69 -1.52
C LEU A 110 16.60 -10.64 -1.52
N ILE A 111 17.22 -10.41 -2.68
CA ILE A 111 18.27 -9.40 -2.85
C ILE A 111 17.71 -8.00 -2.57
N SER A 112 16.53 -7.67 -3.10
CA SER A 112 15.89 -6.37 -2.87
C SER A 112 15.61 -6.14 -1.39
N ILE A 113 15.02 -7.12 -0.69
CA ILE A 113 14.74 -7.03 0.75
C ILE A 113 16.05 -6.88 1.53
N TYR A 114 17.09 -7.63 1.19
CA TYR A 114 18.39 -7.55 1.85
C TYR A 114 19.04 -6.17 1.69
N ILE A 115 19.09 -5.64 0.46
CA ILE A 115 19.66 -4.33 0.17
C ILE A 115 18.85 -3.22 0.85
N THR A 116 17.52 -3.25 0.76
CA THR A 116 16.66 -2.28 1.45
C THR A 116 16.89 -2.33 2.97
N GLY A 117 16.97 -3.52 3.56
CA GLY A 117 17.26 -3.70 4.98
C GLY A 117 18.62 -3.13 5.39
N LEU A 118 19.67 -3.39 4.61
CA LEU A 118 21.01 -2.81 4.86
C LEU A 118 21.00 -1.29 4.76
N LEU A 119 20.34 -0.73 3.74
CA LEU A 119 20.25 0.72 3.55
C LEU A 119 19.56 1.40 4.73
N THR A 120 18.44 0.85 5.21
CA THR A 120 17.74 1.35 6.39
C THR A 120 18.64 1.32 7.63
N GLN A 121 19.34 0.22 7.89
CA GLN A 121 20.26 0.13 9.04
C GLN A 121 21.42 1.12 8.97
N ILE A 122 21.94 1.41 7.77
CA ILE A 122 23.00 2.41 7.59
C ILE A 122 22.47 3.82 7.88
N ILE A 123 21.26 4.13 7.42
CA ILE A 123 20.62 5.43 7.65
C ILE A 123 20.37 5.61 9.16
N GLU A 124 19.80 4.61 9.84
CA GLU A 124 19.56 4.65 11.28
C GLU A 124 20.84 4.85 12.08
N LYS A 125 21.92 4.11 11.78
CA LYS A 125 23.21 4.28 12.47
C LYS A 125 23.80 5.68 12.28
N LYS A 126 23.63 6.28 11.10
CA LYS A 126 24.08 7.66 10.84
C LYS A 126 23.26 8.69 11.62
N GLU A 127 21.96 8.47 11.78
CA GLU A 127 21.11 9.35 12.59
C GLU A 127 21.45 9.27 14.09
N LEU A 128 21.75 8.08 14.60
CA LEU A 128 22.17 7.88 15.99
C LEU A 128 23.55 8.52 16.27
N ALA A 129 24.53 8.28 15.40
CA ALA A 129 25.85 8.91 15.52
C ALA A 129 25.79 10.44 15.37
N LYS A 130 24.86 10.97 14.58
CA LYS A 130 24.66 12.43 14.45
C LYS A 130 24.04 13.05 15.70
N LYS A 131 23.16 12.33 16.41
CA LYS A 131 22.57 12.79 17.68
C LYS A 131 23.61 12.79 18.80
N GLU A 132 24.42 11.75 18.90
CA GLU A 132 25.49 11.63 19.91
C GLU A 132 26.52 12.76 19.79
N ASN A 133 27.01 13.05 18.57
CA ASN A 133 27.94 14.16 18.34
C ASN A 133 27.32 15.55 18.61
N ALA A 134 26.01 15.72 18.39
CA ALA A 134 25.33 16.98 18.69
C ALA A 134 25.13 17.20 20.19
N GLU A 135 24.92 16.15 20.97
CA GLU A 135 24.82 16.22 22.43
C GLU A 135 26.19 16.50 23.07
N THR A 136 27.27 15.87 22.59
CA THR A 136 28.64 16.13 23.08
C THR A 136 29.11 17.57 22.83
N THR A 137 28.78 18.13 21.65
CA THR A 137 29.15 19.53 21.32
C THR A 137 28.38 20.56 22.16
N VAL A 138 27.18 20.22 22.64
CA VAL A 138 26.35 21.08 23.50
C VAL A 138 26.81 21.03 24.97
N GLU A 139 27.34 19.90 25.43
CA GLU A 139 27.92 19.79 26.78
C GLU A 139 29.29 20.48 26.90
N GLU A 140 30.17 20.34 25.89
CA GLU A 140 31.47 21.04 25.88
C GLU A 140 31.31 22.57 25.86
N GLY A 141 30.37 23.10 25.07
CA GLY A 141 30.11 24.55 25.01
C GLY A 141 29.50 25.17 26.27
N LYS A 142 28.89 24.38 27.16
CA LYS A 142 28.41 24.86 28.47
C LYS A 142 29.51 24.89 29.54
N GLY A 143 30.55 24.04 29.39
CA GLY A 143 31.70 24.01 30.29
C GLY A 143 32.64 25.21 30.12
N GLU A 144 32.77 25.74 28.90
CA GLU A 144 33.66 26.88 28.62
C GLU A 144 33.06 28.24 29.00
N LEU A 145 31.73 28.37 29.08
CA LEU A 145 31.03 29.62 29.43
C LEU A 145 30.81 29.84 30.94
N SER A 146 31.29 28.93 31.80
CA SER A 146 31.24 29.09 33.27
C SER A 146 32.61 29.36 33.91
N VAL A 147 33.65 29.53 33.09
CA VAL A 147 35.03 29.79 33.54
C VAL A 147 35.50 31.13 32.97
N ASP A 148 34.75 32.19 33.26
CA ASP A 148 35.24 33.58 33.25
C ASP A 148 34.42 34.42 34.25
#